data_AF-A0A6J8E7Z7-F1
#
_entry.id   AF-A0A6J8E7Z7-F1
#
_cell.length_a   1.000
_cell.length_b   1.000
_cell.length_c   1.000
_cell.angle_alpha   90.00
_cell.angle_beta   90.00
_cell.angle_gamma   90.00
#
_symmetry.space_group_name_H-M   'P 1'
#
loop_
_entity.id
_entity.type
_entity.pdbx_description
1 polymer ?
#
loop_
_entity_poly.entity_id
_entity_poly.type
_entity_poly.pdbx_seq_one_letter_code
_entity_poly.pdbx_strand_id
1 'polypeptide(L)'
;MINGYDRYKSVRQSPKRKKPKRCLEIVDGCITNDGDVFLYGAKTVFRNFSITSKDPQVEIYSICDIEQKLDLDREKMVALALLVGCDYVPKGVPGVGIEKASKLLAGYKDISPLQRFKSWKRLSDAECLDAIEVQIKRKAALVSDFPQKRIIDEFMIPKDHLPSRRFKWNRPKLVPLQVFSLSKLEWPEEYTQDKVLPLITLWDMTDISKGGQHGHLLPYRIVKARVRHGIPSVEVEWHKQADDHICQTDFYVTIEDKELFSQCFHQLVIEFEMEAAKKKSKSKGNFINRWT
;
A
#
# COMPACT_ATOMS: atom_id res chain seq x y z
N MET A 1 -14.30 13.86 -5.73
CA MET A 1 -13.12 13.56 -4.89
C MET A 1 -11.98 14.41 -5.40
N ILE A 2 -11.36 15.22 -4.54
CA ILE A 2 -10.43 16.29 -4.94
C ILE A 2 -9.06 15.72 -5.37
N ASN A 3 -8.60 14.65 -4.70
CA ASN A 3 -7.28 14.03 -4.97
C ASN A 3 -7.37 12.85 -5.95
N GLY A 4 -8.52 12.63 -6.61
CA GLY A 4 -8.68 11.55 -7.59
C GLY A 4 -8.74 10.12 -7.05
N TYR A 5 -8.46 9.92 -5.76
CA TYR A 5 -8.56 8.61 -5.11
C TYR A 5 -10.00 8.22 -4.76
N ASP A 6 -10.47 7.07 -5.28
CA ASP A 6 -11.58 6.32 -4.73
C ASP A 6 -11.36 5.94 -3.25
N ARG A 7 -12.43 6.08 -2.47
CA ARG A 7 -12.50 5.61 -1.08
C ARG A 7 -13.69 4.68 -0.91
N TYR A 8 -13.45 3.48 -0.40
CA TYR A 8 -14.50 2.57 0.02
C TYR A 8 -14.71 2.68 1.53
N LYS A 9 -15.94 2.93 1.97
CA LYS A 9 -16.30 2.77 3.39
C LYS A 9 -16.82 1.36 3.57
N SER A 10 -16.11 0.55 4.36
CA SER A 10 -16.68 -0.70 4.88
C SER A 10 -17.91 -0.33 5.71
N VAL A 11 -19.07 -0.91 5.36
CA VAL A 11 -20.29 -0.78 6.15
C VAL A 11 -20.51 -2.12 6.81
N ARG A 12 -20.46 -2.16 8.15
CA ARG A 12 -20.92 -3.30 8.95
C ARG A 12 -22.42 -3.48 8.74
N GLN A 13 -22.84 -4.14 7.67
CA GLN A 13 -24.25 -4.46 7.43
C GLN A 13 -24.62 -5.79 8.08
N SER A 14 -25.83 -5.83 8.66
CA SER A 14 -26.44 -7.04 9.21
C SER A 14 -26.57 -8.14 8.14
N PRO A 15 -26.44 -9.42 8.52
CA PRO A 15 -26.15 -10.50 7.59
C PRO A 15 -27.37 -10.85 6.74
N LYS A 16 -27.48 -10.29 5.54
CA LYS A 16 -28.33 -10.86 4.48
C LYS A 16 -27.49 -11.86 3.69
N ARG A 17 -27.77 -13.15 3.95
CA ARG A 17 -27.18 -14.33 3.29
C ARG A 17 -27.23 -14.21 1.76
N LYS A 18 -26.14 -13.79 1.13
CA LYS A 18 -25.80 -14.16 -0.25
C LYS A 18 -24.34 -14.58 -0.29
N LYS A 19 -24.09 -15.83 -0.71
CA LYS A 19 -22.74 -16.39 -0.85
C LYS A 19 -21.90 -15.45 -1.74
N PRO A 20 -20.66 -15.07 -1.34
CA PRO A 20 -19.82 -14.27 -2.21
C PRO A 20 -19.42 -15.10 -3.44
N LYS A 21 -19.82 -14.61 -4.63
CA LYS A 21 -19.34 -15.12 -5.91
C LYS A 21 -17.94 -14.54 -6.15
N ARG A 22 -16.90 -15.38 -6.02
CA ARG A 22 -15.45 -15.10 -6.23
C ARG A 22 -14.90 -13.92 -5.43
N CYS A 23 -13.86 -14.18 -4.62
CA CYS A 23 -13.01 -13.12 -4.07
C CYS A 23 -12.31 -12.44 -5.24
N LEU A 24 -12.72 -11.21 -5.58
CA LEU A 24 -11.98 -10.36 -6.50
C LEU A 24 -10.77 -9.84 -5.73
N GLU A 25 -9.56 -10.10 -6.24
CA GLU A 25 -8.36 -9.40 -5.76
C GLU A 25 -8.41 -7.99 -6.35
N ILE A 26 -8.73 -7.01 -5.52
CA ILE A 26 -8.91 -5.60 -5.93
C ILE A 26 -7.63 -4.79 -5.64
N VAL A 27 -6.77 -5.29 -4.75
CA VAL A 27 -5.50 -4.68 -4.35
C VAL A 27 -4.45 -5.78 -4.18
N ASP A 28 -3.18 -5.43 -4.39
CA ASP A 28 -2.05 -6.36 -4.27
C ASP A 28 -1.55 -6.52 -2.82
N GLY A 29 -1.89 -5.59 -1.93
CA GLY A 29 -1.53 -5.66 -0.51
C GLY A 29 -2.19 -4.60 0.35
N CYS A 30 -2.01 -4.72 1.67
CA CYS A 30 -2.58 -3.85 2.68
C CYS A 30 -1.48 -3.05 3.39
N ILE A 31 -1.61 -1.72 3.48
CA ILE A 31 -0.70 -0.89 4.28
C ILE A 31 -1.32 -0.72 5.67
N THR A 32 -0.71 -1.30 6.70
CA THR A 32 -1.18 -1.19 8.09
C THR A 32 -0.08 -1.58 9.08
N ASN A 33 -0.12 -0.97 10.27
CA ASN A 33 0.72 -1.37 11.40
C ASN A 33 0.04 -2.41 12.31
N ASP A 34 -1.23 -2.71 12.06
CA ASP A 34 -2.04 -3.68 12.80
C ASP A 34 -1.85 -5.09 12.26
N GLY A 35 -1.54 -6.03 13.15
CA GLY A 35 -1.32 -7.45 12.82
C GLY A 35 -2.60 -8.25 12.62
N ASP A 36 -3.74 -7.78 13.14
CA ASP A 36 -5.03 -8.46 13.02
C ASP A 36 -5.48 -8.61 11.55
N VAL A 37 -4.90 -7.83 10.65
CA VAL A 37 -5.13 -7.91 9.21
C VAL A 37 -4.90 -9.33 8.65
N PHE A 38 -3.95 -10.10 9.20
CA PHE A 38 -3.73 -11.49 8.82
C PHE A 38 -4.84 -12.43 9.31
N LEU A 39 -5.42 -12.15 10.48
CA LEU A 39 -6.58 -12.88 11.01
C LEU A 39 -7.81 -12.68 10.11
N TYR A 40 -7.97 -11.49 9.52
CA TYR A 40 -8.99 -11.19 8.50
C TYR A 40 -8.66 -11.76 7.11
N GLY A 41 -7.46 -12.31 6.91
CA GLY A 41 -7.07 -13.03 5.69
C GLY A 41 -6.32 -12.19 4.66
N ALA A 42 -5.62 -11.12 5.06
CA ALA A 42 -4.69 -10.45 4.16
C ALA A 42 -3.54 -11.37 3.74
N LYS A 43 -3.12 -11.23 2.48
CA LYS A 43 -2.02 -12.02 1.90
C LYS A 43 -0.68 -11.30 1.99
N THR A 44 -0.67 -10.01 1.69
CA THR A 44 0.53 -9.17 1.69
C THR A 44 0.27 -7.92 2.52
N VAL A 45 1.14 -7.65 3.47
CA VAL A 45 1.03 -6.51 4.40
C VAL A 45 2.31 -5.70 4.37
N PHE A 46 2.15 -4.39 4.19
CA PHE A 46 3.19 -3.39 4.27
C PHE A 46 3.09 -2.69 5.63
N ARG A 47 4.13 -2.82 6.46
CA ARG A 47 4.18 -2.31 7.83
C ARG A 47 5.36 -1.36 8.01
N ASN A 48 5.30 -0.52 9.04
CA ASN A 48 6.36 0.44 9.40
C ASN A 48 6.75 1.35 8.23
N PHE A 49 5.74 1.77 7.47
CA PHE A 49 5.92 2.62 6.30
C PHE A 49 6.51 3.97 6.70
N SER A 50 7.75 4.21 6.29
CA SER A 50 8.53 5.38 6.67
C SER A 50 9.08 6.07 5.42
N ILE A 51 8.74 7.36 5.25
CA ILE A 51 9.24 8.20 4.16
C ILE A 51 10.21 9.23 4.77
N THR A 52 11.34 8.76 5.32
CA THR A 52 12.41 9.68 5.72
C THR A 52 13.34 9.95 4.54
N SER A 53 13.91 11.15 4.46
CA SER A 53 14.78 11.54 3.34
C SER A 53 16.09 10.76 3.25
N LYS A 54 16.48 10.05 4.32
CA LYS A 54 17.73 9.29 4.39
C LYS A 54 17.53 7.80 4.12
N ASP A 55 16.41 7.24 4.55
CA ASP A 55 16.14 5.80 4.45
C ASP A 55 14.63 5.54 4.38
N PRO A 56 14.02 5.67 3.18
CA PRO A 56 12.63 5.29 2.99
C PRO A 56 12.52 3.77 3.03
N GLN A 57 11.78 3.27 4.01
CA GLN A 57 11.68 1.83 4.27
C GLN A 57 10.23 1.40 4.51
N VAL A 58 9.97 0.15 4.16
CA VAL A 58 8.71 -0.53 4.43
C VAL A 58 9.02 -2.01 4.65
N GLU A 59 8.44 -2.59 5.69
CA GLU A 59 8.53 -4.02 5.96
C GLU A 59 7.40 -4.73 5.21
N ILE A 60 7.74 -5.80 4.50
CA ILE A 60 6.77 -6.59 3.73
C ILE A 60 6.62 -7.95 4.38
N TYR A 61 5.38 -8.29 4.71
CA TYR A 61 4.99 -9.58 5.27
C TYR A 61 4.02 -10.28 4.32
N SER A 62 4.37 -11.50 3.91
CA SER A 62 3.52 -12.35 3.07
C SER A 62 3.02 -13.55 3.88
N ILE A 63 1.76 -13.92 3.71
CA ILE A 63 1.20 -15.13 4.31
C ILE A 63 1.95 -16.39 3.86
N CYS A 64 2.41 -16.43 2.61
CA CYS A 64 3.20 -17.56 2.11
C CYS A 64 4.51 -17.71 2.89
N ASP A 65 5.19 -16.60 3.18
CA ASP A 65 6.44 -16.61 3.96
C ASP A 65 6.18 -17.02 5.41
N ILE A 66 5.07 -16.55 5.99
CA ILE A 66 4.67 -16.89 7.36
C ILE A 66 4.38 -18.39 7.47
N GLU A 67 3.61 -18.94 6.53
CA GLU A 67 3.30 -20.37 6.48
C GLU A 67 4.57 -21.21 6.30
N GLN A 68 5.45 -20.83 5.37
CA GLN A 68 6.67 -21.59 5.09
C GLN A 68 7.71 -21.53 6.22
N LYS A 69 7.88 -20.37 6.85
CA LYS A 69 8.94 -20.15 7.87
C LYS A 69 8.48 -20.48 9.28
N LEU A 70 7.19 -20.29 9.58
CA LEU A 70 6.66 -20.39 10.94
C LEU A 70 5.59 -21.49 11.10
N ASP A 71 5.14 -22.13 10.02
CA ASP A 71 4.03 -23.10 10.04
C ASP A 71 2.76 -22.51 10.68
N LEU A 72 2.49 -21.23 10.38
CA LEU A 72 1.33 -20.49 10.87
C LEU A 72 0.39 -20.14 9.72
N ASP A 73 -0.58 -21.01 9.47
CA ASP A 73 -1.71 -20.68 8.61
C ASP A 73 -2.68 -19.71 9.33
N ARG A 74 -3.67 -19.22 8.60
CA ARG A 74 -4.69 -18.30 9.15
C ARG A 74 -5.42 -18.87 10.37
N GLU A 75 -5.74 -20.16 10.37
CA GLU A 75 -6.47 -20.78 11.46
C GLU A 75 -5.60 -20.89 12.72
N LYS A 76 -4.32 -21.28 12.57
CA LYS A 76 -3.30 -21.29 13.61
C LYS A 76 -3.05 -19.89 14.16
N MET A 77 -3.04 -18.85 13.33
CA MET A 77 -2.92 -17.47 13.80
C MET A 77 -4.12 -17.02 14.65
N VAL A 78 -5.35 -17.38 14.25
CA VAL A 78 -6.56 -17.11 15.07
C VAL A 78 -6.50 -17.88 16.39
N ALA A 79 -6.07 -19.15 16.36
CA ALA A 79 -5.87 -19.94 17.56
C ALA A 79 -4.80 -19.34 18.49
N LEU A 80 -3.71 -18.83 17.91
CA LEU A 80 -2.65 -18.15 18.62
C LEU A 80 -3.17 -16.87 19.30
N ALA A 81 -3.98 -16.07 18.61
CA ALA A 81 -4.61 -14.87 19.16
C ALA A 81 -5.54 -15.20 20.34
N LEU A 82 -6.28 -16.32 20.30
CA LEU A 82 -7.10 -16.77 21.42
C LEU A 82 -6.27 -17.22 22.65
N LEU A 83 -5.09 -17.81 22.41
CA LEU A 83 -4.21 -18.31 23.48
C LEU A 83 -3.37 -17.21 24.12
N VAL A 84 -2.74 -16.36 23.32
CA VAL A 84 -1.81 -15.31 23.79
C VAL A 84 -2.55 -14.02 24.11
N GLY A 85 -3.58 -13.72 23.33
CA GLY A 85 -4.37 -12.51 23.42
C GLY A 85 -4.26 -11.63 22.16
N CYS A 86 -5.31 -10.85 21.92
CA CYS A 86 -5.41 -9.83 20.88
C CYS A 86 -6.32 -8.69 21.36
N ASP A 87 -6.61 -7.70 20.51
CA ASP A 87 -7.46 -6.55 20.87
C ASP A 87 -8.86 -6.95 21.34
N TYR A 88 -9.39 -8.07 20.84
CA TYR A 88 -10.68 -8.64 21.28
C TYR A 88 -10.56 -9.49 22.56
N VAL A 89 -9.36 -10.00 22.87
CA VAL A 89 -9.06 -10.85 24.04
C VAL A 89 -7.74 -10.42 24.69
N PRO A 90 -7.68 -9.28 25.39
CA PRO A 90 -6.39 -8.72 25.82
C PRO A 90 -5.60 -9.63 26.77
N LYS A 91 -6.28 -10.54 27.48
CA LYS A 91 -5.67 -11.41 28.49
C LYS A 91 -5.28 -12.81 27.97
N GLY A 92 -5.78 -13.22 26.81
CA GLY A 92 -5.64 -14.59 26.31
C GLY A 92 -5.95 -15.66 27.38
N VAL A 93 -5.20 -16.76 27.35
CA VAL A 93 -5.18 -17.79 28.40
C VAL A 93 -4.06 -17.47 29.39
N PRO A 94 -4.37 -17.26 30.69
CA PRO A 94 -3.36 -16.88 31.67
C PRO A 94 -2.15 -17.82 31.75
N GLY A 95 -0.96 -17.24 31.60
CA GLY A 95 0.31 -17.98 31.65
C GLY A 95 0.57 -18.88 30.45
N VAL A 96 -0.07 -18.60 29.31
CA VAL A 96 0.26 -19.13 27.99
C VAL A 96 0.83 -17.98 27.15
N GLY A 97 2.14 -18.00 26.93
CA GLY A 97 2.82 -17.04 26.06
C GLY A 97 3.01 -17.58 24.64
N ILE A 98 3.52 -16.73 23.75
CA ILE A 98 3.80 -17.03 22.34
C ILE A 98 4.56 -18.34 22.15
N GLU A 99 5.62 -18.59 22.92
CA GLU A 99 6.43 -19.80 22.77
C GLU A 99 5.64 -21.09 23.07
N LYS A 100 4.83 -21.08 24.14
CA LYS A 100 4.02 -22.26 24.52
C LYS A 100 2.89 -22.49 23.53
N ALA A 101 2.24 -21.42 23.09
CA ALA A 101 1.18 -21.49 22.11
C ALA A 101 1.70 -21.96 20.74
N SER A 102 2.83 -21.43 20.26
CA SER A 102 3.44 -21.86 19.01
C SER A 102 3.90 -23.32 19.05
N LYS A 103 4.47 -23.79 20.18
CA LYS A 103 4.83 -25.21 20.34
C LYS A 103 3.61 -26.13 20.26
N LEU A 104 2.51 -25.75 20.90
CA LEU A 104 1.24 -26.49 20.80
C LEU A 104 0.74 -26.55 19.35
N LEU A 105 0.71 -25.40 18.67
CA LEU A 105 0.19 -25.30 17.30
C LEU A 105 1.08 -26.02 16.28
N ALA A 106 2.40 -26.04 16.47
CA ALA A 106 3.32 -26.83 15.65
C ALA A 106 3.11 -28.35 15.81
N GLY A 107 2.55 -28.79 16.94
CA GLY A 107 2.10 -30.17 17.14
C GLY A 107 0.85 -30.52 16.33
N TYR A 108 0.07 -29.52 15.88
CA TYR A 108 -1.14 -29.70 15.09
C TYR A 108 -0.81 -29.65 13.59
N LYS A 109 -0.47 -30.82 13.02
CA LYS A 109 -0.21 -30.96 11.57
C LYS A 109 -1.50 -30.98 10.75
N ASP A 110 -2.32 -32.02 10.94
CA ASP A 110 -3.57 -32.24 10.20
C ASP A 110 -4.82 -32.01 11.07
N ILE A 111 -4.65 -31.26 12.16
CA ILE A 111 -5.70 -31.00 13.14
C ILE A 111 -6.02 -29.51 13.08
N SER A 112 -7.27 -29.19 12.72
CA SER A 112 -7.77 -27.81 12.84
C SER A 112 -7.68 -27.35 14.30
N PRO A 113 -6.87 -26.32 14.62
CA PRO A 113 -6.70 -25.85 15.99
C PRO A 113 -8.02 -25.40 16.63
N LEU A 114 -8.89 -24.72 15.86
CA LEU A 114 -10.15 -24.21 16.38
C LEU A 114 -11.15 -25.33 16.67
N GLN A 115 -11.16 -26.41 15.88
CA GLN A 115 -11.97 -27.59 16.19
C GLN A 115 -11.41 -28.35 17.39
N ARG A 116 -10.08 -28.46 17.49
CA ARG A 116 -9.43 -29.09 18.64
C ARG A 116 -9.76 -28.34 19.94
N PHE A 117 -9.70 -27.02 19.95
CA PHE A 117 -10.07 -26.21 21.12
C PHE A 117 -11.54 -26.38 21.52
N LYS A 118 -12.47 -26.54 20.55
CA LYS A 118 -13.88 -26.83 20.85
C LYS A 118 -14.05 -28.20 21.51
N SER A 119 -13.24 -29.18 21.11
CA SER A 119 -13.29 -30.54 21.66
C SER A 119 -12.67 -30.67 23.05
N TRP A 120 -11.83 -29.73 23.50
CA TRP A 120 -11.17 -29.77 24.81
C TRP A 120 -12.11 -29.93 26.01
N LYS A 121 -13.37 -29.47 25.91
CA LYS A 121 -14.39 -29.66 26.96
C LYS A 121 -14.80 -31.12 27.16
N ARG A 122 -14.60 -31.98 26.14
CA ARG A 122 -15.01 -33.39 26.14
C ARG A 122 -13.83 -34.36 26.16
N LEU A 123 -12.64 -33.91 25.80
CA LEU A 123 -11.43 -34.72 25.77
C LEU A 123 -10.90 -34.95 27.19
N SER A 124 -10.53 -36.19 27.49
CA SER A 124 -9.71 -36.54 28.65
C SER A 124 -8.25 -36.10 28.45
N ASP A 125 -7.44 -36.16 29.51
CA ASP A 125 -6.01 -35.82 29.41
C ASP A 125 -5.21 -36.89 28.66
N ALA A 126 -5.69 -38.13 28.63
CA ALA A 126 -5.06 -39.23 27.89
C ALA A 126 -5.23 -39.11 26.36
N GLU A 127 -6.23 -38.35 25.90
CA GLU A 127 -6.49 -38.10 24.48
C GLU A 127 -5.75 -36.85 23.96
N CYS A 128 -5.02 -36.15 24.82
CA CYS A 128 -4.14 -35.05 24.43
C CYS A 128 -2.88 -35.58 23.73
N LEU A 129 -2.34 -34.81 22.78
CA LEU A 129 -1.17 -35.19 21.99
C LEU A 129 0.11 -35.22 22.83
N ASP A 130 0.23 -34.29 23.77
CA ASP A 130 1.40 -34.16 24.63
C ASP A 130 1.09 -33.45 25.95
N ALA A 131 2.11 -33.33 26.80
CA ALA A 131 2.01 -32.62 28.07
C ALA A 131 1.74 -31.11 27.92
N ILE A 132 2.14 -30.50 26.80
CA ILE A 132 1.91 -29.07 26.54
C ILE A 132 0.43 -28.83 26.31
N GLU A 133 -0.24 -29.67 25.51
CA GLU A 133 -1.68 -29.62 25.27
C GLU A 133 -2.45 -29.79 26.58
N VAL A 134 -2.09 -30.77 27.43
CA VAL A 134 -2.73 -30.96 28.74
C VAL A 134 -2.62 -29.70 29.60
N GLN A 135 -1.44 -29.10 29.69
CA GLN A 135 -1.21 -27.89 30.50
C GLN A 135 -2.02 -26.70 29.98
N ILE A 136 -2.02 -26.46 28.67
CA ILE A 136 -2.74 -25.33 28.06
C ILE A 136 -4.25 -25.55 28.17
N LYS A 137 -4.75 -26.76 27.88
CA LYS A 137 -6.16 -27.14 28.04
C LYS A 137 -6.66 -26.87 29.45
N ARG A 138 -5.93 -27.32 30.48
CA ARG A 138 -6.31 -27.10 31.88
C ARG A 138 -6.41 -25.61 32.24
N LYS A 139 -5.50 -24.78 31.72
CA LYS A 139 -5.55 -23.32 31.90
C LYS A 139 -6.70 -22.67 31.13
N ALA A 140 -6.91 -23.11 29.89
CA ALA A 140 -7.98 -22.61 29.03
C ALA A 140 -9.37 -22.94 29.61
N ALA A 141 -9.51 -24.06 30.32
CA ALA A 141 -10.73 -24.41 31.05
C ALA A 141 -11.10 -23.42 32.17
N LEU A 142 -10.12 -22.64 32.68
CA LEU A 142 -10.35 -21.57 33.66
C LEU A 142 -10.81 -20.26 33.00
N VAL A 143 -10.69 -20.15 31.68
CA VAL A 143 -11.14 -18.98 30.92
C VAL A 143 -12.61 -19.18 30.55
N SER A 144 -13.46 -18.26 31.01
CA SER A 144 -14.89 -18.28 30.68
C SER A 144 -15.11 -18.29 29.16
N ASP A 145 -15.99 -19.19 28.73
CA ASP A 145 -16.40 -19.35 27.33
C ASP A 145 -15.27 -19.66 26.34
N PHE A 146 -14.14 -20.22 26.80
CA PHE A 146 -13.11 -20.69 25.88
C PHE A 146 -13.56 -21.94 25.09
N PRO A 147 -13.25 -22.04 23.78
CA PRO A 147 -12.79 -20.95 22.91
C PRO A 147 -13.95 -20.00 22.52
N GLN A 148 -13.69 -18.70 22.53
CA GLN A 148 -14.73 -17.67 22.38
C GLN A 148 -15.26 -17.63 20.94
N LYS A 149 -16.43 -18.26 20.72
CA LYS A 149 -17.04 -18.38 19.38
C LYS A 149 -17.25 -17.03 18.70
N ARG A 150 -17.63 -16.00 19.45
CA ARG A 150 -17.87 -14.65 18.90
C ARG A 150 -16.64 -14.09 18.19
N ILE A 151 -15.45 -14.40 18.70
CA ILE A 151 -14.18 -13.84 18.22
C ILE A 151 -13.65 -14.68 17.06
N ILE A 152 -13.84 -16.00 17.13
CA ILE A 152 -13.62 -16.88 15.98
C ILE A 152 -14.49 -16.41 14.80
N ASP A 153 -15.78 -16.19 15.04
CA ASP A 153 -16.72 -15.75 14.01
C ASP A 153 -16.37 -14.34 13.49
N GLU A 154 -15.81 -13.45 14.32
CA GLU A 154 -15.31 -12.13 13.90
C GLU A 154 -14.26 -12.24 12.80
N PHE A 155 -13.24 -13.07 13.03
CA PHE A 155 -12.12 -13.19 12.11
C PHE A 155 -12.41 -14.13 10.94
N MET A 156 -13.13 -15.22 11.16
CA MET A 156 -13.30 -16.30 10.16
C MET A 156 -14.49 -16.09 9.23
N ILE A 157 -15.48 -15.27 9.60
CA ILE A 157 -16.65 -15.00 8.75
C ILE A 157 -16.48 -13.65 8.06
N PRO A 158 -16.32 -13.60 6.72
CA PRO A 158 -16.30 -12.34 5.99
C PRO A 158 -17.63 -11.60 6.16
N LYS A 159 -17.58 -10.38 6.71
CA LYS A 159 -18.75 -9.52 6.92
C LYS A 159 -18.90 -8.46 5.83
N ASP A 160 -17.80 -8.13 5.17
CA ASP A 160 -17.76 -7.08 4.18
C ASP A 160 -18.08 -7.62 2.79
N HIS A 161 -18.90 -6.87 2.07
CA HIS A 161 -19.09 -7.07 0.65
C HIS A 161 -18.05 -6.25 -0.08
N LEU A 162 -17.28 -6.91 -0.95
CA LEU A 162 -16.42 -6.21 -1.88
C LEU A 162 -17.27 -5.37 -2.83
N PRO A 163 -16.82 -4.15 -3.19
CA PRO A 163 -17.53 -3.35 -4.16
C PRO A 163 -17.65 -4.11 -5.48
N SER A 164 -18.84 -4.10 -6.07
CA SER A 164 -19.10 -4.76 -7.37
C SER A 164 -18.45 -4.02 -8.55
N ARG A 165 -17.90 -2.81 -8.31
CA ARG A 165 -17.24 -1.97 -9.31
C ARG A 165 -15.74 -1.96 -9.03
N ARG A 166 -14.93 -1.98 -10.10
CA ARG A 166 -13.50 -1.71 -10.01
C ARG A 166 -13.26 -0.26 -9.59
N PHE A 167 -12.22 -0.03 -8.80
CA PHE A 167 -11.78 1.31 -8.46
C PHE A 167 -11.36 2.08 -9.71
N LYS A 168 -11.66 3.37 -9.73
CA LYS A 168 -11.24 4.31 -10.77
C LYS A 168 -10.38 5.40 -10.15
N TRP A 169 -9.16 5.52 -10.64
CA TRP A 169 -8.31 6.67 -10.32
C TRP A 169 -8.56 7.79 -11.32
N ASN A 170 -8.76 9.00 -10.81
CA ASN A 170 -8.98 10.19 -11.63
C ASN A 170 -7.78 11.13 -11.53
N ARG A 171 -7.59 11.93 -12.59
CA ARG A 171 -6.59 12.99 -12.62
C ARG A 171 -6.78 13.98 -11.47
N PRO A 172 -5.72 14.33 -10.71
CA PRO A 172 -5.78 15.42 -9.74
C PRO A 172 -6.15 16.75 -10.42
N LYS A 173 -6.92 17.60 -9.71
CA LYS A 173 -7.33 18.91 -10.22
C LYS A 173 -6.66 20.02 -9.41
N LEU A 174 -5.82 20.82 -10.07
CA LEU A 174 -4.97 21.82 -9.42
C LEU A 174 -5.80 22.87 -8.66
N VAL A 175 -6.68 23.61 -9.34
CA VAL A 175 -7.44 24.70 -8.73
C VAL A 175 -8.31 24.24 -7.54
N PRO A 176 -9.10 23.15 -7.62
CA PRO A 176 -9.81 22.62 -6.46
C PRO A 176 -8.88 22.20 -5.30
N LEU A 177 -7.68 21.70 -5.59
CA LEU A 177 -6.68 21.35 -4.57
C LEU A 177 -6.09 22.58 -3.90
N GLN A 178 -5.83 23.66 -4.64
CA GLN A 178 -5.38 24.94 -4.08
C GLN A 178 -6.43 25.51 -3.14
N VAL A 179 -7.69 25.60 -3.57
CA VAL A 179 -8.80 26.09 -2.71
C VAL A 179 -8.96 25.22 -1.46
N PHE A 180 -8.91 23.90 -1.60
CA PHE A 180 -9.01 22.99 -0.46
C PHE A 180 -7.83 23.13 0.51
N SER A 181 -6.60 23.16 0.00
CA SER A 181 -5.38 23.23 0.81
C SER A 181 -5.25 24.57 1.52
N LEU A 182 -5.63 25.67 0.86
CA LEU A 182 -5.72 26.98 1.51
C LEU A 182 -6.73 26.95 2.66
N SER A 183 -7.94 26.43 2.41
CA SER A 183 -9.01 26.38 3.42
C SER A 183 -8.71 25.45 4.62
N LYS A 184 -8.00 24.34 4.41
CA LYS A 184 -7.85 23.28 5.42
C LYS A 184 -6.47 23.19 6.05
N LEU A 185 -5.45 23.67 5.35
CA LEU A 185 -4.05 23.55 5.73
C LEU A 185 -3.33 24.90 5.73
N GLU A 186 -4.01 25.98 5.31
CA GLU A 186 -3.43 27.32 5.14
C GLU A 186 -2.23 27.34 4.18
N TRP A 187 -2.21 26.41 3.22
CA TRP A 187 -1.16 26.36 2.21
C TRP A 187 -1.39 27.47 1.18
N PRO A 188 -0.39 28.33 0.93
CA PRO A 188 -0.43 29.25 -0.20
C PRO A 188 -0.64 28.49 -1.51
N GLU A 189 -1.25 29.13 -2.51
CA GLU A 189 -1.58 28.43 -3.75
C GLU A 189 -0.35 27.97 -4.52
N GLU A 190 0.73 28.78 -4.50
CA GLU A 190 2.03 28.44 -5.10
C GLU A 190 2.64 27.20 -4.45
N TYR A 191 2.58 27.09 -3.12
CA TYR A 191 3.07 25.92 -2.40
C TYR A 191 2.27 24.67 -2.77
N THR A 192 0.94 24.79 -2.86
CA THR A 192 0.08 23.67 -3.29
C THR A 192 0.40 23.27 -4.72
N GLN A 193 0.61 24.23 -5.62
CA GLN A 193 1.02 24.00 -7.00
C GLN A 193 2.30 23.16 -7.06
N ASP A 194 3.35 23.54 -6.32
CA ASP A 194 4.61 22.81 -6.26
C ASP A 194 4.46 21.36 -5.78
N LYS A 195 3.48 21.08 -4.91
CA LYS A 195 3.21 19.71 -4.41
C LYS A 195 2.33 18.89 -5.33
N VAL A 196 1.41 19.53 -6.05
CA VAL A 196 0.38 18.86 -6.84
C VAL A 196 0.81 18.64 -8.29
N LEU A 197 1.55 19.58 -8.89
CA LEU A 197 1.99 19.47 -10.28
C LEU A 197 2.75 18.17 -10.58
N PRO A 198 3.71 17.70 -9.75
CA PRO A 198 4.36 16.41 -10.00
C PRO A 198 3.41 15.21 -10.02
N LEU A 199 2.27 15.30 -9.32
CA LEU A 199 1.24 14.25 -9.34
C LEU A 199 0.40 14.33 -10.62
N ILE A 200 0.13 15.55 -11.10
CA ILE A 200 -0.60 15.78 -12.34
C ILE A 200 0.22 15.31 -13.54
N THR A 201 1.48 15.74 -13.67
CA THR A 201 2.34 15.35 -14.78
C THR A 201 2.61 13.85 -14.79
N LEU A 202 2.81 13.23 -13.62
CA LEU A 202 2.92 11.78 -13.51
C LEU A 202 1.65 11.06 -13.96
N TRP A 203 0.47 11.55 -13.54
CA TRP A 203 -0.81 10.96 -13.98
C TRP A 203 -0.98 11.10 -15.49
N ASP A 204 -0.70 12.28 -16.05
CA ASP A 204 -0.81 12.57 -17.47
C ASP A 204 0.10 11.66 -18.30
N MET A 205 1.39 11.57 -17.94
CA MET A 205 2.34 10.67 -18.61
C MET A 205 1.92 9.20 -18.47
N THR A 206 1.41 8.79 -17.32
CA THR A 206 0.94 7.41 -17.10
C THR A 206 -0.30 7.07 -17.92
N ASP A 207 -1.18 8.05 -18.17
CA ASP A 207 -2.36 7.88 -19.01
C ASP A 207 -1.99 7.89 -20.50
N ILE A 208 -1.12 8.81 -20.92
CA ILE A 208 -0.58 8.88 -22.29
C ILE A 208 0.13 7.57 -22.66
N SER A 209 0.98 7.02 -21.77
CA SER A 209 1.68 5.75 -22.03
C SER A 209 0.73 4.55 -22.20
N LYS A 210 -0.53 4.68 -21.75
CA LYS A 210 -1.61 3.70 -21.93
C LYS A 210 -2.54 4.02 -23.10
N GLY A 211 -2.23 5.06 -23.88
CA GLY A 211 -3.01 5.49 -25.06
C GLY A 211 -4.09 6.52 -24.76
N GLY A 212 -4.08 7.17 -23.61
CA GLY A 212 -4.93 8.33 -23.32
C GLY A 212 -4.61 9.50 -24.25
N GLN A 213 -5.63 10.27 -24.67
CA GLN A 213 -5.47 11.31 -25.71
C GLN A 213 -5.95 12.72 -25.32
N HIS A 214 -6.60 12.92 -24.17
CA HIS A 214 -7.30 14.16 -23.89
C HIS A 214 -7.08 14.67 -22.46
N GLY A 215 -7.00 15.99 -22.32
CA GLY A 215 -6.99 16.68 -21.03
C GLY A 215 -5.66 16.66 -20.28
N HIS A 216 -4.57 16.27 -20.94
CA HIS A 216 -3.22 16.27 -20.38
C HIS A 216 -2.54 17.63 -20.49
N LEU A 217 -1.59 17.90 -19.60
CA LEU A 217 -0.65 19.01 -19.77
C LEU A 217 0.23 18.77 -20.98
N LEU A 218 0.50 19.85 -21.72
CA LEU A 218 1.40 19.84 -22.86
C LEU A 218 2.78 20.35 -22.43
N PRO A 219 3.84 19.56 -22.61
CA PRO A 219 5.19 20.05 -22.36
C PRO A 219 5.56 21.09 -23.42
N TYR A 220 6.12 22.21 -22.96
CA TYR A 220 6.67 23.25 -23.82
C TYR A 220 8.08 22.89 -24.27
N ARG A 221 8.97 22.59 -23.32
CA ARG A 221 10.36 22.20 -23.61
C ARG A 221 11.03 21.52 -22.42
N ILE A 222 12.11 20.79 -22.70
CA ILE A 222 13.05 20.34 -21.68
C ILE A 222 14.01 21.49 -21.37
N VAL A 223 14.07 21.90 -20.10
CA VAL A 223 14.95 22.96 -19.62
C VAL A 223 16.38 22.44 -19.49
N LYS A 224 16.58 21.33 -18.75
CA LYS A 224 17.89 20.69 -18.57
C LYS A 224 17.79 19.26 -18.04
N ALA A 225 18.86 18.51 -18.23
CA ALA A 225 19.02 17.18 -17.64
C ALA A 225 19.25 17.27 -16.13
N ARG A 226 18.67 16.31 -15.39
CA ARG A 226 18.70 16.19 -13.93
C ARG A 226 19.03 14.75 -13.52
N VAL A 227 19.39 14.58 -12.26
CA VAL A 227 19.49 13.27 -11.61
C VAL A 227 18.76 13.39 -10.27
N ARG A 228 17.77 12.54 -10.04
CA ARG A 228 17.00 12.52 -8.79
C ARG A 228 17.15 11.15 -8.13
N HIS A 229 17.82 11.11 -6.98
CA HIS A 229 18.11 9.85 -6.26
C HIS A 229 18.75 8.77 -7.16
N GLY A 230 19.68 9.16 -8.01
CA GLY A 230 20.36 8.26 -8.97
C GLY A 230 19.58 7.97 -10.25
N ILE A 231 18.32 8.41 -10.36
CA ILE A 231 17.48 8.22 -11.54
C ILE A 231 17.73 9.36 -12.54
N PRO A 232 18.04 9.08 -13.81
CA PRO A 232 18.08 10.08 -14.86
C PRO A 232 16.73 10.78 -15.02
N SER A 233 16.75 12.11 -14.95
CA SER A 233 15.54 12.93 -14.98
C SER A 233 15.70 14.14 -15.91
N VAL A 234 14.59 14.80 -16.22
CA VAL A 234 14.56 16.04 -17.01
C VAL A 234 13.72 17.10 -16.29
N GLU A 235 14.22 18.32 -16.24
CA GLU A 235 13.42 19.48 -15.80
C GLU A 235 12.62 19.98 -17.01
N VAL A 236 11.31 20.03 -16.89
CA VAL A 236 10.38 20.28 -18.00
C VAL A 236 9.52 21.51 -17.68
N GLU A 237 9.41 22.40 -18.66
CA GLU A 237 8.41 23.46 -18.67
C GLU A 237 7.15 22.96 -19.37
N TRP A 238 5.99 23.19 -18.76
CA TRP A 238 4.68 22.80 -19.28
C TRP A 238 3.81 24.02 -19.46
N HIS A 239 2.96 24.04 -20.48
CA HIS A 239 2.00 25.13 -20.65
C HIS A 239 1.03 25.19 -19.46
N LYS A 240 0.77 26.41 -18.96
CA LYS A 240 -0.24 26.61 -17.91
C LYS A 240 -1.65 26.25 -18.42
N GLN A 241 -2.52 25.84 -17.51
CA GLN A 241 -3.92 25.61 -17.85
C GLN A 241 -4.67 26.93 -17.97
N ALA A 242 -5.64 27.01 -18.88
CA ALA A 242 -6.40 28.24 -19.12
C ALA A 242 -7.27 28.68 -17.93
N ASP A 243 -7.70 27.71 -17.11
CA ASP A 243 -8.49 27.92 -15.90
C ASP A 243 -7.65 28.24 -14.66
N ASP A 244 -6.32 28.21 -14.77
CA ASP A 244 -5.41 28.61 -13.71
C ASP A 244 -5.08 30.10 -13.84
N HIS A 245 -5.88 30.91 -13.14
CA HIS A 245 -5.66 32.36 -13.03
C HIS A 245 -4.75 32.73 -11.84
N ILE A 246 -4.26 31.74 -11.10
CA ILE A 246 -3.47 31.93 -9.89
C ILE A 246 -1.98 31.92 -10.25
N CYS A 247 -1.57 31.03 -11.17
CA CYS A 247 -0.21 30.96 -11.66
C CYS A 247 0.17 32.24 -12.42
N GLN A 248 1.18 32.95 -11.91
CA GLN A 248 1.67 34.19 -12.51
C GLN A 248 2.55 33.94 -13.75
N THR A 249 3.14 32.75 -13.88
CA THR A 249 4.00 32.37 -15.00
C THR A 249 3.20 31.69 -16.11
N ASP A 250 3.69 31.77 -17.36
CA ASP A 250 3.06 31.06 -18.48
C ASP A 250 3.35 29.56 -18.51
N PHE A 251 4.31 29.12 -17.68
CA PHE A 251 4.74 27.75 -17.60
C PHE A 251 4.75 27.23 -16.17
N TYR A 252 4.40 25.96 -16.03
CA TYR A 252 4.70 25.14 -14.87
C TYR A 252 6.05 24.48 -15.03
N VAL A 253 6.75 24.20 -13.92
CA VAL A 253 8.03 23.49 -13.93
C VAL A 253 7.98 22.26 -13.03
N THR A 254 8.38 21.12 -13.56
CA THR A 254 8.52 19.87 -12.80
C THR A 254 9.80 19.13 -13.18
N ILE A 255 10.17 18.12 -12.40
CA ILE A 255 11.29 17.23 -12.69
C ILE A 255 10.73 15.82 -12.90
N GLU A 256 10.90 15.30 -14.11
CA GLU A 256 10.33 14.03 -14.54
C GLU A 256 11.36 12.94 -14.75
N ASP A 257 10.94 11.70 -14.53
CA ASP A 257 11.71 10.52 -14.96
C ASP A 257 11.91 10.56 -16.47
N LYS A 258 13.18 10.46 -16.92
CA LYS A 258 13.52 10.62 -18.33
C LYS A 258 12.95 9.48 -19.19
N GLU A 259 12.90 8.26 -18.65
CA GLU A 259 12.41 7.09 -19.39
C GLU A 259 10.91 7.23 -19.65
N LEU A 260 10.13 7.49 -18.60
CA LEU A 260 8.69 7.72 -18.74
C LEU A 260 8.38 8.93 -19.63
N PHE A 261 9.11 10.03 -19.47
CA PHE A 261 8.92 11.21 -20.30
C PHE A 261 9.23 10.92 -21.78
N SER A 262 10.28 10.15 -22.08
CA SER A 262 10.65 9.74 -23.44
C SER A 262 9.58 8.86 -24.10
N GLN A 263 8.91 7.99 -23.34
CA GLN A 263 7.80 7.17 -23.84
C GLN A 263 6.61 8.03 -24.27
N CYS A 264 6.37 9.16 -23.60
CA CYS A 264 5.24 10.04 -23.87
C CYS A 264 5.55 11.11 -24.93
N PHE A 265 6.76 11.68 -24.89
CA PHE A 265 7.15 12.86 -25.66
C PHE A 265 8.51 12.68 -26.34
N HIS A 266 8.66 11.57 -27.06
CA HIS A 266 9.91 11.13 -27.67
C HIS A 266 10.61 12.22 -28.51
N GLN A 267 9.84 12.97 -29.31
CA GLN A 267 10.37 14.00 -30.20
C GLN A 267 11.07 15.13 -29.42
N LEU A 268 10.50 15.57 -28.30
CA LEU A 268 11.12 16.61 -27.46
C LEU A 268 12.43 16.13 -26.84
N VAL A 269 12.53 14.85 -26.48
CA VAL A 269 13.78 14.28 -25.96
C VAL A 269 14.86 14.24 -27.03
N ILE A 270 14.52 13.81 -28.26
CA ILE A 270 15.46 13.81 -29.39
C ILE A 270 15.99 15.23 -29.64
N GLU A 271 15.09 16.22 -29.73
CA GLU A 271 15.45 17.61 -29.99
C GLU A 271 16.39 18.15 -28.91
N PHE A 272 16.06 17.91 -27.64
CA PHE A 272 16.89 18.30 -26.51
C PHE A 272 18.29 17.68 -26.56
N GLU A 273 18.40 16.39 -26.88
CA GLU A 273 19.68 15.70 -26.99
C GLU A 273 20.52 16.17 -28.18
N MET A 274 19.88 16.40 -29.33
CA MET A 274 20.53 16.97 -30.50
C MET A 274 21.10 18.36 -30.22
N GLU A 275 20.35 19.22 -29.54
CA GLU A 275 20.84 20.53 -29.13
C GLU A 275 22.01 20.44 -28.14
N ALA A 276 21.93 19.52 -27.17
CA ALA A 276 23.00 19.29 -26.22
C ALA A 276 24.30 18.81 -26.92
N ALA A 277 24.17 17.94 -27.93
CA ALA A 277 25.31 17.48 -28.73
C ALA A 277 25.95 18.62 -29.55
N LYS A 278 25.14 19.48 -30.19
CA LYS A 278 25.62 20.67 -30.92
C LYS A 278 26.35 21.66 -30.01
N LYS A 279 25.87 21.87 -28.78
CA LYS A 279 26.54 22.73 -27.80
C LYS A 279 27.90 22.16 -27.38
N LYS A 280 28.00 20.83 -27.19
CA LYS A 280 29.27 20.15 -26.87
C LYS A 280 30.28 20.20 -28.02
N SER A 281 29.85 20.07 -29.28
CA SER A 281 30.78 20.17 -30.42
C SER A 281 31.35 21.58 -30.60
N LYS A 282 30.53 22.63 -30.44
CA LYS A 282 30.98 24.03 -30.44
C LYS A 282 31.97 24.32 -29.29
N SER A 283 31.75 23.77 -28.11
CA SER A 283 32.67 23.94 -26.97
C SER A 283 34.04 23.27 -27.24
N LYS A 284 34.08 22.09 -27.86
CA LYS A 284 35.33 21.42 -28.24
C LYS A 284 36.09 22.19 -29.32
N GLY A 285 35.41 22.72 -30.34
CA GLY A 285 36.03 23.55 -31.38
C GLY A 285 36.62 24.85 -30.83
N ASN A 286 35.90 25.52 -29.92
CA ASN A 286 36.41 26.72 -29.25
C ASN A 286 37.57 26.42 -28.27
N PHE A 287 37.63 25.22 -27.70
CA PHE A 287 38.75 24.82 -26.85
C PHE A 287 40.02 24.60 -27.69
N ILE A 288 39.92 23.94 -28.85
CA ILE A 288 41.06 23.71 -29.76
C ILE A 288 41.62 25.04 -30.29
N ASN A 289 40.74 25.99 -30.68
CA ASN A 289 41.15 27.29 -31.20
C ASN A 289 41.75 28.25 -30.14
N ARG A 290 41.74 27.88 -28.86
CA ARG A 290 42.29 28.70 -27.77
C ARG A 290 43.75 28.35 -27.44
N TRP A 291 44.30 27.32 -28.08
CA TRP A 291 45.67 26.82 -27.91
C TRP A 291 46.46 26.76 -29.23
N THR A 292 45.97 27.44 -30.27
CA THR A 292 46.64 27.71 -31.55
C THR A 292 46.79 29.21 -31.71
#